data_AF-A0A3D0DVI6-F1
#
_entry.id   AF-A0A3D0DVI6-F1
#
_cell.length_a   1.000
_cell.length_b   1.000
_cell.length_c   1.000
_cell.angle_alpha   90.00
_cell.angle_beta   90.00
_cell.angle_gamma   90.00
#
_symmetry.space_group_name_H-M   'P 1'
#
loop_
_entity.id
_entity.type
_entity.pdbx_description
1 polymer ?
#
loop_
_entity_poly.entity_id
_entity_poly.type
_entity_poly.pdbx_seq_one_letter_code
_entity_poly.pdbx_strand_id
1 'polypeptide(L)'
;MQNEDEVRRRIALLRFLMIFGVVLLHTPPYVPIKEVGAGAFDLFKAFFQNAVFRTTVPVLTAISGYLLFRSTLDRQPGKLALKKFSTIVVPFLFFNLLLLGAADFLENGLHLRLGEDMVPDDPRGWANAAFGLYDSPINYPLNFLRDLVVLMLLAPLFGWMLRHIPWLGLGAVLLVFMNNLDGRFLLRDVMAPVFYLGGLAAVRRWNLCALDRYAALCLAAFVALCAAVVAFRVTNTNYLRMAAPLLIWPAAAPPSPAPVGGWPARAGKE
;
A
#
# COMPACT_ATOMS: atom_id res chain seq x y z
N MET A 1 -15.12 -23.89 0.71
CA MET A 1 -13.86 -23.96 -0.08
C MET A 1 -13.55 -22.56 -0.58
N GLN A 2 -12.29 -22.10 -0.47
CA GLN A 2 -11.87 -20.79 -0.97
C GLN A 2 -11.91 -20.81 -2.50
N ASN A 3 -12.59 -19.85 -3.12
CA ASN A 3 -12.59 -19.71 -4.57
C ASN A 3 -11.28 -19.00 -4.99
N GLU A 4 -10.27 -19.78 -5.37
CA GLU A 4 -8.93 -19.24 -5.70
C GLU A 4 -8.95 -18.34 -6.94
N ASP A 5 -9.84 -18.60 -7.90
CA ASP A 5 -10.02 -17.76 -9.08
C ASP A 5 -10.58 -16.38 -8.70
N GLU A 6 -11.53 -16.37 -7.77
CA GLU A 6 -12.08 -15.15 -7.20
C GLU A 6 -11.02 -14.32 -6.49
N VAL A 7 -10.23 -14.97 -5.62
CA VAL A 7 -9.12 -14.31 -4.90
C VAL A 7 -8.11 -13.72 -5.88
N ARG A 8 -7.73 -14.46 -6.92
CA ARG A 8 -6.81 -13.99 -7.96
C ARG A 8 -7.38 -12.79 -8.71
N ARG A 9 -8.67 -12.81 -9.06
CA ARG A 9 -9.35 -11.70 -9.73
C ARG A 9 -9.37 -10.44 -8.86
N ARG A 10 -9.71 -10.56 -7.57
CA ARG A 10 -9.69 -9.43 -6.62
C ARG A 10 -8.30 -8.83 -6.47
N ILE A 11 -7.27 -9.68 -6.36
CA ILE A 11 -5.88 -9.21 -6.30
C ILE A 11 -5.54 -8.42 -7.57
N ALA A 12 -5.93 -8.89 -8.75
CA ALA A 12 -5.67 -8.18 -10.00
C ALA A 12 -6.39 -6.82 -10.06
N LEU A 13 -7.69 -6.81 -9.72
CA LEU A 13 -8.52 -5.60 -9.70
C LEU A 13 -7.99 -4.57 -8.70
N LEU A 14 -7.77 -4.99 -7.45
CA LEU A 14 -7.29 -4.10 -6.40
C LEU A 14 -5.90 -3.58 -6.74
N ARG A 15 -4.97 -4.42 -7.22
CA ARG A 15 -3.64 -3.93 -7.63
C ARG A 15 -3.75 -2.85 -8.70
N PHE A 16 -4.59 -3.04 -9.71
CA PHE A 16 -4.81 -2.02 -10.74
C PHE A 16 -5.40 -0.73 -10.16
N LEU A 17 -6.50 -0.82 -9.41
CA LEU A 17 -7.18 0.34 -8.82
C LEU A 17 -6.26 1.10 -7.86
N MET A 18 -5.49 0.37 -7.06
CA MET A 18 -4.53 0.93 -6.13
C MET A 18 -3.39 1.62 -6.86
N ILE A 19 -2.74 0.99 -7.87
CA ILE A 19 -1.67 1.65 -8.64
C ILE A 19 -2.18 2.96 -9.26
N PHE A 20 -3.37 2.95 -9.84
CA PHE A 20 -4.01 4.17 -10.35
C PHE A 20 -4.22 5.22 -9.25
N GLY A 21 -4.69 4.79 -8.07
CA GLY A 21 -4.81 5.66 -6.90
C GLY A 21 -3.49 6.27 -6.42
N VAL A 22 -2.35 5.56 -6.54
CA VAL A 22 -1.02 6.14 -6.24
C VAL A 22 -0.71 7.28 -7.21
N VAL A 23 -0.96 7.09 -8.50
CA VAL A 23 -0.71 8.14 -9.51
C VAL A 23 -1.54 9.39 -9.22
N LEU A 24 -2.84 9.21 -8.96
CA LEU A 24 -3.74 10.32 -8.62
C LEU A 24 -3.37 11.02 -7.31
N LEU A 25 -2.88 10.28 -6.31
CA LEU A 25 -2.42 10.87 -5.04
C LEU A 25 -1.29 11.87 -5.24
N HIS A 26 -0.41 11.60 -6.20
CA HIS A 26 0.80 12.38 -6.46
C HIS A 26 0.68 13.37 -7.62
N THR A 27 -0.47 13.46 -8.29
CA THR A 27 -0.70 14.47 -9.34
C THR A 27 -0.87 15.89 -8.77
N PRO A 28 -1.74 16.14 -7.77
CA PRO A 28 -1.83 17.46 -7.15
C PRO A 28 -0.78 17.66 -6.04
N PRO A 29 -0.37 18.92 -5.78
CA PRO A 29 0.44 19.26 -4.61
C PRO A 29 -0.23 18.79 -3.32
N TYR A 30 0.58 18.33 -2.36
CA TYR A 30 0.06 17.90 -1.07
C TYR A 30 -0.39 19.10 -0.24
N VAL A 31 -1.64 19.07 0.24
CA VAL A 31 -2.18 20.06 1.17
C VAL A 31 -2.47 19.37 2.52
N PRO A 32 -1.84 19.80 3.63
CA PRO A 32 -2.13 19.30 4.96
C PRO A 32 -3.62 19.46 5.31
N ILE A 33 -4.22 18.44 5.93
CA ILE A 33 -5.66 18.44 6.22
C ILE A 33 -6.13 19.63 7.08
N LYS A 34 -5.23 20.20 7.90
CA LYS A 34 -5.51 21.38 8.72
C LYS A 34 -5.67 22.66 7.89
N GLU A 35 -5.01 22.73 6.75
CA GLU A 35 -4.99 23.89 5.84
C GLU A 35 -6.05 23.80 4.73
N VAL A 36 -6.76 22.67 4.65
CA VAL A 36 -7.84 22.47 3.67
C VAL A 36 -8.97 23.49 3.92
N GLY A 37 -9.41 24.15 2.85
CA GLY A 37 -10.54 25.09 2.86
C GLY A 37 -11.87 24.41 3.24
N ALA A 38 -12.87 25.21 3.61
CA ALA A 38 -14.20 24.71 3.96
C ALA A 38 -15.13 24.53 2.74
N GLY A 39 -14.68 24.90 1.54
CA GLY A 39 -15.48 24.77 0.32
C GLY A 39 -15.75 23.32 -0.04
N ALA A 40 -16.92 23.04 -0.62
CA ALA A 40 -17.33 21.68 -0.99
C ALA A 40 -16.30 20.98 -1.88
N PHE A 41 -15.69 21.71 -2.81
CA PHE A 41 -14.65 21.17 -3.69
C PHE A 41 -13.33 20.87 -2.95
N ASP A 42 -12.96 21.67 -1.94
CA ASP A 42 -11.76 21.41 -1.13
C ASP A 42 -11.94 20.18 -0.24
N LEU A 43 -13.13 20.02 0.34
CA LEU A 43 -13.49 18.82 1.11
C LEU A 43 -13.52 17.58 0.21
N PHE A 44 -14.04 17.70 -1.02
CA PHE A 44 -14.01 16.61 -2.01
C PHE A 44 -12.58 16.20 -2.37
N LYS A 45 -11.70 17.16 -2.67
CA LYS A 45 -10.27 16.88 -2.91
C LYS A 45 -9.62 16.22 -1.70
N ALA A 46 -9.88 16.72 -0.50
CA ALA A 46 -9.32 16.16 0.73
C ALA A 46 -9.81 14.73 1.01
N PHE A 47 -11.08 14.43 0.72
CA PHE A 47 -11.60 13.07 0.85
C PHE A 47 -10.78 12.06 0.03
N PHE A 48 -10.45 12.40 -1.21
CA PHE A 48 -9.65 11.53 -2.05
C PHE A 48 -8.15 11.58 -1.68
N GLN A 49 -7.54 12.76 -1.61
CA GLN A 49 -6.10 12.93 -1.46
C GLN A 49 -5.60 12.68 -0.03
N ASN A 50 -6.35 13.06 1.00
CA ASN A 50 -5.96 12.92 2.40
C ASN A 50 -6.49 11.63 3.05
N ALA A 51 -7.56 11.01 2.52
CA ALA A 51 -8.09 9.76 3.05
C ALA A 51 -7.97 8.60 2.05
N VAL A 52 -8.83 8.54 1.02
CA VAL A 52 -8.98 7.34 0.16
C VAL A 52 -7.66 6.90 -0.46
N PHE A 53 -6.98 7.77 -1.21
CA PHE A 53 -5.76 7.40 -1.93
C PHE A 53 -4.56 7.16 -1.02
N ARG A 54 -4.59 7.60 0.23
CA ARG A 54 -3.55 7.27 1.23
C ARG A 54 -3.65 5.83 1.75
N THR A 55 -4.79 5.16 1.52
CA THR A 55 -4.99 3.75 1.88
C THR A 55 -4.46 2.78 0.84
N THR A 56 -4.17 3.28 -0.35
CA THR A 56 -3.66 2.54 -1.49
C THR A 56 -2.41 1.72 -1.20
N VAL A 57 -1.39 2.35 -0.62
CA VAL A 57 -0.13 1.68 -0.28
C VAL A 57 -0.33 0.57 0.76
N PRO A 58 -1.04 0.78 1.89
CA PRO A 58 -1.37 -0.29 2.83
C PRO A 58 -2.07 -1.50 2.19
N VAL A 59 -3.02 -1.28 1.29
CA VAL A 59 -3.73 -2.37 0.58
C VAL A 59 -2.76 -3.17 -0.30
N LEU A 60 -1.94 -2.49 -1.11
CA LEU A 60 -0.90 -3.14 -1.93
C LEU A 60 0.11 -3.90 -1.06
N THR A 61 0.44 -3.36 0.11
CA THR A 61 1.39 -3.95 1.05
C THR A 61 0.82 -5.24 1.66
N ALA A 62 -0.44 -5.23 2.09
CA ALA A 62 -1.11 -6.43 2.59
C ALA A 62 -1.20 -7.54 1.53
N ILE A 63 -1.55 -7.19 0.28
CA ILE A 63 -1.55 -8.12 -0.86
C ILE A 63 -0.13 -8.68 -1.09
N SER A 64 0.90 -7.83 -1.01
CA SER A 64 2.29 -8.24 -1.21
C SER A 64 2.75 -9.23 -0.14
N GLY A 65 2.41 -8.99 1.13
CA GLY A 65 2.65 -9.92 2.23
C GLY A 65 1.94 -11.26 1.99
N TYR A 66 0.65 -11.23 1.71
CA TYR A 66 -0.13 -12.43 1.42
C TYR A 66 0.50 -13.29 0.32
N LEU A 67 0.83 -12.70 -0.83
CA LEU A 67 1.42 -13.43 -1.96
C LEU A 67 2.82 -13.99 -1.66
N LEU A 68 3.65 -13.25 -0.93
CA LEU A 68 5.01 -13.67 -0.59
C LEU A 68 4.98 -14.91 0.33
N PHE A 69 4.18 -14.88 1.39
CA PHE A 69 4.11 -15.98 2.35
C PHE A 69 3.29 -17.16 1.82
N ARG A 70 2.27 -16.92 0.98
CA ARG A 70 1.51 -17.98 0.30
C ARG A 70 2.40 -18.80 -0.65
N SER A 71 3.37 -18.16 -1.30
CA SER A 71 4.35 -18.82 -2.17
C SER A 71 5.57 -19.34 -1.42
N THR A 72 5.65 -19.18 -0.10
CA THR A 72 6.78 -19.61 0.76
C THR A 72 8.14 -19.04 0.37
N LEU A 73 8.15 -17.91 -0.35
CA LEU A 73 9.39 -17.27 -0.82
C LEU A 73 10.26 -16.75 0.33
N ASP A 74 9.67 -16.50 1.50
CA ASP A 74 10.38 -16.14 2.73
C ASP A 74 11.40 -17.21 3.17
N ARG A 75 11.20 -18.48 2.79
CA ARG A 75 12.15 -19.58 3.07
C ARG A 75 13.26 -19.72 2.04
N GLN A 76 13.20 -18.95 0.95
CA GLN A 76 14.15 -19.02 -0.16
C GLN A 76 14.73 -17.62 -0.41
N PRO A 77 15.49 -17.03 0.54
CA PRO A 77 15.91 -15.64 0.49
C PRO A 77 16.72 -15.30 -0.77
N GLY A 78 17.59 -16.21 -1.24
CA GLY A 78 18.32 -16.00 -2.50
C GLY A 78 17.40 -15.92 -3.72
N LYS A 79 16.38 -16.78 -3.81
CA LYS A 79 15.39 -16.76 -4.90
C LYS A 79 14.48 -15.52 -4.80
N LEU A 80 14.10 -15.14 -3.59
CA LEU A 80 13.35 -13.92 -3.33
C LEU A 80 14.14 -12.69 -3.80
N ALA A 81 15.40 -12.58 -3.39
CA ALA A 81 16.30 -11.51 -3.79
C ALA A 81 16.42 -11.43 -5.31
N LEU A 82 16.74 -12.54 -5.99
CA LEU A 82 16.91 -12.56 -7.45
C LEU A 82 15.63 -12.13 -8.20
N LYS A 83 14.47 -12.68 -7.80
CA LYS A 83 13.18 -12.38 -8.45
C LYS A 83 12.76 -10.92 -8.26
N LYS A 84 13.07 -10.34 -7.10
CA LYS A 84 12.63 -9.00 -6.72
C LYS A 84 13.63 -7.93 -7.12
N PHE A 85 14.90 -8.26 -7.25
CA PHE A 85 15.93 -7.34 -7.70
C PHE A 85 15.58 -6.75 -9.08
N SER A 86 15.36 -7.62 -10.08
CA SER A 86 15.03 -7.15 -11.44
C SER A 86 13.65 -6.50 -11.58
N THR A 87 12.71 -6.81 -10.68
CA THR A 87 11.32 -6.32 -10.78
C THR A 87 11.02 -5.11 -9.90
N ILE A 88 11.88 -4.80 -8.93
CA ILE A 88 11.68 -3.71 -7.97
C ILE A 88 12.92 -2.82 -7.91
N VAL A 89 14.07 -3.39 -7.55
CA VAL A 89 15.31 -2.61 -7.31
C VAL A 89 15.81 -1.97 -8.59
N VAL A 90 15.86 -2.72 -9.70
CA VAL A 90 16.34 -2.18 -10.98
C VAL A 90 15.46 -1.04 -11.49
N PRO A 91 14.12 -1.17 -11.61
CA PRO A 91 13.26 -0.05 -11.96
C PRO A 91 13.38 1.12 -10.98
N PHE A 92 13.43 0.85 -9.67
CA PHE A 92 13.60 1.87 -8.65
C PHE A 92 14.86 2.71 -8.87
N LEU A 93 16.01 2.07 -9.06
CA LEU A 93 17.27 2.79 -9.29
C LEU A 93 17.27 3.49 -10.64
N PHE A 94 16.77 2.85 -11.69
CA PHE A 94 16.70 3.45 -13.02
C PHE A 94 15.93 4.78 -13.00
N PHE A 95 14.74 4.81 -12.41
CA PHE A 95 13.92 6.02 -12.37
C PHE A 95 14.45 7.09 -11.41
N ASN A 96 15.07 6.71 -10.28
CA ASN A 96 15.69 7.70 -9.40
C ASN A 96 16.95 8.31 -10.01
N LEU A 97 17.83 7.50 -10.61
CA LEU A 97 19.04 7.99 -11.26
C LEU A 97 18.72 8.83 -12.51
N LEU A 98 17.70 8.44 -13.28
CA LEU A 98 17.22 9.23 -14.41
C LEU A 98 16.72 10.61 -13.96
N LEU A 99 15.89 10.65 -12.90
CA LEU A 99 15.38 11.92 -12.37
C LEU A 99 16.48 12.77 -11.75
N LEU A 100 17.41 12.17 -11.00
CA LEU A 100 18.55 12.84 -10.40
C LEU A 100 19.47 13.45 -11.46
N GLY A 101 19.81 12.68 -12.50
CA GLY A 101 20.62 13.17 -13.61
C GLY A 101 19.90 14.25 -14.43
N ALA A 102 18.59 14.14 -14.62
CA ALA A 102 17.80 15.18 -15.28
C ALA A 102 17.76 16.48 -14.46
N ALA A 103 17.57 16.37 -13.14
CA ALA A 103 17.57 17.52 -12.23
C ALA A 103 18.94 18.21 -12.22
N ASP A 104 20.03 17.45 -12.09
CA ASP A 104 21.41 17.96 -12.14
C ASP A 104 21.72 18.65 -13.47
N PHE A 105 21.33 18.03 -14.59
CA PHE A 105 21.52 18.64 -15.91
C PHE A 105 20.76 19.96 -16.07
N LEU A 106 19.53 20.06 -15.55
CA LEU A 106 18.72 21.28 -15.64
C LEU A 106 19.27 22.39 -14.72
N GLU A 107 19.61 22.08 -13.47
CA GLU A 107 20.09 23.07 -12.50
C GLU A 107 21.54 23.50 -12.77
N ASN A 108 22.46 22.54 -12.92
CA ASN A 108 23.89 22.82 -13.05
C ASN A 108 24.34 22.98 -14.51
N GLY A 109 23.71 22.27 -15.44
CA GLY A 109 24.02 22.36 -16.87
C GLY A 109 23.33 23.50 -17.61
N LEU A 110 22.05 23.77 -17.30
CA LEU A 110 21.24 24.80 -17.95
C LEU A 110 20.90 26.00 -17.05
N HIS A 111 21.35 26.01 -15.79
CA HIS A 111 21.10 27.08 -14.82
C HIS A 111 19.60 27.38 -14.60
N LEU A 112 18.75 26.36 -14.74
CA LEU A 112 17.33 26.43 -14.47
C LEU A 112 17.06 26.01 -13.02
N ARG A 113 16.62 26.94 -12.17
CA ARG A 113 16.30 26.63 -10.77
C ARG A 113 15.02 25.78 -10.68
N LEU A 114 15.12 24.52 -10.23
CA LEU A 114 13.98 23.60 -10.10
C LEU A 114 13.35 23.61 -8.71
N GLY A 115 14.10 24.06 -7.69
CA GLY A 115 13.63 24.19 -6.32
C GLY A 115 14.74 24.68 -5.40
N GLU A 116 14.49 24.67 -4.09
CA GLU A 116 15.58 24.68 -3.11
C GLU A 116 15.99 23.22 -2.86
N ASP A 117 17.29 22.96 -2.93
CA ASP A 117 17.91 21.67 -2.58
C ASP A 117 17.42 20.46 -3.41
N MET A 118 16.99 20.68 -4.65
CA MET A 118 16.52 19.59 -5.54
C MET A 118 17.68 18.67 -5.93
N VAL A 119 18.85 19.24 -6.23
CA VAL A 119 20.10 18.53 -6.44
C VAL A 119 20.95 18.64 -5.17
N PRO A 120 21.36 17.53 -4.54
CA PRO A 120 22.16 17.60 -3.32
C PRO A 120 23.59 18.09 -3.58
N ASP A 121 24.17 18.82 -2.64
CA ASP A 121 25.54 19.34 -2.76
C ASP A 121 26.62 18.34 -2.31
N ASP A 122 26.23 17.29 -1.59
CA ASP A 122 27.15 16.37 -0.92
C ASP A 122 26.93 14.89 -1.29
N PRO A 123 27.97 14.03 -1.20
CA PRO A 123 27.87 12.62 -1.57
C PRO A 123 26.80 11.82 -0.81
N ARG A 124 26.53 12.18 0.45
CA ARG A 124 25.49 11.53 1.26
C ARG A 124 24.11 11.93 0.76
N GLY A 125 23.91 13.19 0.40
CA GLY A 125 22.71 13.68 -0.27
C GLY A 125 22.45 12.95 -1.59
N TRP A 126 23.46 12.80 -2.45
CA TRP A 126 23.36 12.03 -3.69
C TRP A 126 22.98 10.56 -3.46
N ALA A 127 23.63 9.91 -2.48
CA ALA A 127 23.28 8.54 -2.11
C ALA A 127 21.84 8.45 -1.59
N ASN A 128 21.38 9.42 -0.81
CA ASN A 128 19.99 9.45 -0.36
C ASN A 128 19.01 9.67 -1.53
N ALA A 129 19.30 10.60 -2.43
CA ALA A 129 18.47 10.87 -3.60
C ALA A 129 18.31 9.64 -4.50
N ALA A 130 19.38 8.88 -4.71
CA ALA A 130 19.38 7.67 -5.53
C ALA A 130 18.73 6.46 -4.84
N PHE A 131 19.02 6.24 -3.56
CA PHE A 131 18.70 4.99 -2.86
C PHE A 131 17.63 5.11 -1.77
N GLY A 132 17.32 6.31 -1.29
CA GLY A 132 16.40 6.55 -0.17
C GLY A 132 16.88 5.92 1.14
N LEU A 133 18.17 6.12 1.47
CA LEU A 133 18.81 5.43 2.61
C LEU A 133 18.35 5.99 3.96
N TYR A 134 18.19 7.31 4.06
CA TYR A 134 17.92 8.02 5.32
C TYR A 134 16.59 8.76 5.30
N ASP A 135 16.16 9.19 4.11
CA ASP A 135 14.89 9.84 3.83
C ASP A 135 14.37 9.36 2.47
N SER A 136 13.32 10.01 1.98
CA SER A 136 12.75 9.81 0.67
C SER A 136 13.79 9.98 -0.44
N PRO A 137 13.81 9.11 -1.46
CA PRO A 137 14.62 9.36 -2.64
C PRO A 137 13.99 10.50 -3.46
N ILE A 138 14.73 10.99 -4.45
CA ILE A 138 14.30 12.14 -5.26
C ILE A 138 12.94 11.90 -5.94
N ASN A 139 12.67 10.66 -6.36
CA ASN A 139 11.36 10.25 -6.84
C ASN A 139 10.47 9.80 -5.66
N TYR A 140 9.85 10.76 -4.98
CA TYR A 140 9.02 10.54 -3.78
C TYR A 140 7.96 9.42 -3.91
N PRO A 141 7.22 9.27 -5.04
CA PRO A 141 6.32 8.13 -5.24
C PRO A 141 6.97 6.75 -5.11
N LEU A 142 8.26 6.61 -5.42
CA LEU A 142 9.00 5.35 -5.35
C LEU A 142 9.41 4.94 -3.94
N ASN A 143 9.16 5.78 -2.92
CA ASN A 143 9.32 5.43 -1.50
C ASN A 143 8.70 4.08 -1.14
N PHE A 144 7.52 3.80 -1.71
CA PHE A 144 6.84 2.53 -1.48
C PHE A 144 7.67 1.32 -1.92
N LEU A 145 8.37 1.41 -3.06
CA LEU A 145 9.20 0.31 -3.56
C LEU A 145 10.41 0.07 -2.65
N ARG A 146 11.03 1.15 -2.16
CA ARG A 146 12.15 1.06 -1.21
C ARG A 146 11.74 0.36 0.07
N ASP A 147 10.63 0.76 0.68
CA ASP A 147 10.10 0.10 1.88
C ASP A 147 9.70 -1.35 1.61
N LEU A 148 9.19 -1.65 0.41
CA LEU A 148 8.86 -3.01 0.01
C LEU A 148 10.11 -3.92 -0.10
N VAL A 149 11.25 -3.38 -0.55
CA VAL A 149 12.55 -4.11 -0.52
C VAL A 149 12.94 -4.42 0.92
N VAL A 150 12.83 -3.46 1.83
CA VAL A 150 13.13 -3.66 3.25
C VAL A 150 12.24 -4.74 3.86
N LEU A 151 10.95 -4.75 3.56
CA LEU A 151 10.03 -5.81 4.03
C LEU A 151 10.39 -7.18 3.47
N MET A 152 10.95 -7.27 2.27
CA MET A 152 11.44 -8.53 1.70
C MET A 152 12.68 -9.04 2.42
N LEU A 153 13.56 -8.15 2.86
CA LEU A 153 14.71 -8.50 3.71
C LEU A 153 14.26 -9.00 5.09
N LEU A 154 13.20 -8.40 5.65
CA LEU A 154 12.57 -8.83 6.91
C LEU A 154 11.70 -10.09 6.76
N ALA A 155 11.36 -10.49 5.53
CA ALA A 155 10.41 -11.57 5.28
C ALA A 155 10.81 -12.92 5.91
N PRO A 156 12.09 -13.36 5.92
CA PRO A 156 12.47 -14.61 6.61
C PRO A 156 12.18 -14.57 8.11
N LEU A 157 12.49 -13.44 8.78
CA LEU A 157 12.20 -13.23 10.19
C LEU A 157 10.69 -13.23 10.45
N PHE A 158 9.94 -12.45 9.68
CA PHE A 158 8.47 -12.44 9.77
C PHE A 158 7.88 -13.82 9.48
N GLY A 159 8.42 -14.55 8.51
CA GLY A 159 8.01 -15.90 8.18
C GLY A 159 8.25 -16.89 9.31
N TRP A 160 9.33 -16.73 10.08
CA TRP A 160 9.56 -17.48 11.30
C TRP A 160 8.52 -17.10 12.38
N MET A 161 8.34 -15.81 12.67
CA MET A 161 7.37 -15.31 13.66
C MET A 161 5.95 -15.79 13.35
N LEU A 162 5.51 -15.68 12.09
CA LEU A 162 4.19 -16.09 11.62
C LEU A 162 3.89 -17.59 11.86
N ARG A 163 4.93 -18.43 11.82
CA ARG A 163 4.79 -19.88 11.97
C ARG A 163 4.92 -20.34 13.42
N HIS A 164 5.77 -19.68 14.21
CA HIS A 164 6.07 -20.12 15.58
C HIS A 164 5.34 -19.31 16.66
N ILE A 165 5.27 -17.99 16.51
CA ILE A 165 4.72 -17.07 17.51
C ILE A 165 3.84 -15.95 16.90
N PRO A 166 2.84 -16.25 16.06
CA PRO A 166 2.26 -15.26 15.16
C PRO A 166 1.61 -14.05 15.84
N TRP A 167 0.93 -14.26 16.98
CA TRP A 167 0.24 -13.18 17.70
C TRP A 167 1.21 -12.33 18.53
N LEU A 168 2.17 -12.97 19.20
CA LEU A 168 3.27 -12.25 19.86
C LEU A 168 4.09 -11.48 18.82
N GLY A 169 4.32 -12.08 17.66
CA GLY A 169 5.02 -11.45 16.56
C GLY A 169 4.26 -10.27 15.97
N LEU A 170 2.92 -10.36 15.84
CA LEU A 170 2.10 -9.22 15.47
C LEU A 170 2.22 -8.10 16.51
N GLY A 171 2.16 -8.44 17.81
CA GLY A 171 2.37 -7.48 18.90
C GLY A 171 3.73 -6.80 18.83
N ALA A 172 4.80 -7.56 18.57
CA ALA A 172 6.15 -7.04 18.41
C ALA A 172 6.27 -6.11 17.19
N VAL A 173 5.72 -6.50 16.03
CA VAL A 173 5.71 -5.68 14.82
C VAL A 173 4.93 -4.38 15.04
N LEU A 174 3.77 -4.45 15.69
CA LEU A 174 3.00 -3.25 16.05
C LEU A 174 3.82 -2.35 16.99
N LEU A 175 4.40 -2.91 18.04
CA LEU A 175 5.17 -2.15 19.02
C LEU A 175 6.39 -1.47 18.39
N VAL A 176 7.16 -2.18 17.57
CA VAL A 176 8.37 -1.64 16.96
C VAL A 176 8.03 -0.54 15.95
N PHE A 177 7.20 -0.84 14.95
CA PHE A 177 7.02 0.07 13.82
C PHE A 177 6.02 1.19 14.11
N MET A 178 4.98 0.98 14.93
CA MET A 178 4.04 2.07 15.26
C MET A 178 4.61 3.10 16.24
N ASN A 179 5.72 2.76 16.92
CA ASN A 179 6.42 3.67 17.82
C ASN A 179 7.78 4.12 17.25
N ASN A 180 8.04 3.85 15.96
CA ASN A 180 9.28 4.23 15.27
C ASN A 180 10.56 3.77 16.01
N LEU A 181 10.51 2.58 16.62
CA LEU A 181 11.65 1.98 17.33
C LEU A 181 12.67 1.35 16.37
N ASP A 182 12.32 1.22 15.09
CA ASP A 182 13.21 0.78 14.02
C ASP A 182 14.16 1.87 13.53
N GLY A 183 14.05 3.09 14.06
CA GLY A 183 14.96 4.20 13.72
C GLY A 183 14.80 4.69 12.28
N ARG A 184 13.57 4.67 11.75
CA ARG A 184 13.22 4.99 10.35
C ARG A 184 13.80 4.01 9.34
N PHE A 185 14.02 2.76 9.74
CA PHE A 185 14.41 1.72 8.80
C PHE A 185 13.32 1.48 7.75
N LEU A 186 12.03 1.59 8.11
CA LEU A 186 10.93 1.81 7.19
C LEU A 186 10.50 3.28 7.24
N LEU A 187 10.29 3.89 6.08
CA LEU A 187 9.80 5.28 6.00
C LEU A 187 8.30 5.37 6.31
N ARG A 188 7.59 4.23 6.25
CA ARG A 188 6.16 4.12 6.49
C ARG A 188 5.86 3.07 7.55
N ASP A 189 5.68 3.52 8.78
CA ASP A 189 5.35 2.72 9.96
C ASP A 189 4.28 1.65 9.69
N VAL A 190 3.19 2.02 9.01
CA VAL A 190 2.03 1.16 8.77
C VAL A 190 2.34 -0.04 7.88
N MET A 191 3.38 0.03 7.05
CA MET A 191 3.66 -1.01 6.05
C MET A 191 4.03 -2.35 6.69
N ALA A 192 4.83 -2.39 7.75
CA ALA A 192 5.21 -3.65 8.40
C ALA A 192 4.02 -4.39 9.02
N PRO A 193 3.16 -3.76 9.85
CA PRO A 193 1.97 -4.42 10.39
C PRO A 193 1.03 -4.95 9.31
N VAL A 194 0.74 -4.18 8.26
CA VAL A 194 -0.19 -4.64 7.21
C VAL A 194 0.42 -5.73 6.32
N PHE A 195 1.74 -5.69 6.08
CA PHE A 195 2.47 -6.77 5.42
C PHE A 195 2.41 -8.06 6.24
N TYR A 196 2.63 -7.95 7.55
CA TYR A 196 2.54 -9.06 8.49
C TYR A 196 1.12 -9.62 8.56
N LEU A 197 0.08 -8.77 8.58
CA LEU A 197 -1.32 -9.21 8.51
C LEU A 197 -1.63 -9.99 7.22
N GLY A 198 -1.12 -9.53 6.07
CA GLY A 198 -1.19 -10.28 4.82
C GLY A 198 -0.52 -11.66 4.94
N GLY A 199 0.65 -11.71 5.56
CA GLY A 199 1.35 -12.97 5.85
C GLY A 199 0.60 -13.89 6.80
N LEU A 200 -0.06 -13.34 7.81
CA LEU A 200 -0.90 -14.08 8.74
C LEU A 200 -2.08 -14.73 8.02
N ALA A 201 -2.75 -13.98 7.14
CA ALA A 201 -3.81 -14.50 6.29
C ALA A 201 -3.34 -15.67 5.41
N ALA A 202 -2.12 -15.59 4.86
CA ALA A 202 -1.54 -16.63 4.04
C ALA A 202 -1.15 -17.89 4.84
N VAL A 203 -0.37 -17.73 5.91
CA VAL A 203 0.18 -18.84 6.70
C VAL A 203 -0.92 -19.57 7.47
N ARG A 204 -1.89 -18.82 8.02
CA ARG A 204 -3.03 -19.37 8.78
C ARG A 204 -4.22 -19.75 7.89
N ARG A 205 -4.10 -19.60 6.56
CA ARG A 205 -5.13 -19.98 5.58
C ARG A 205 -6.50 -19.37 5.87
N TRP A 206 -6.53 -18.07 6.14
CA TRP A 206 -7.79 -17.36 6.34
C TRP A 206 -8.68 -17.48 5.11
N ASN A 207 -9.98 -17.67 5.33
CA ASN A 207 -10.97 -17.60 4.26
C ASN A 207 -11.15 -16.13 3.84
N LEU A 208 -10.47 -15.73 2.76
CA LEU A 208 -10.52 -14.37 2.24
C LEU A 208 -11.90 -13.94 1.72
N CYS A 209 -12.83 -14.89 1.53
CA CYS A 209 -14.21 -14.61 1.11
C CYS A 209 -15.18 -14.59 2.31
N ALA A 210 -14.70 -14.72 3.55
CA ALA A 210 -15.57 -14.83 4.73
C ALA A 210 -16.44 -13.58 4.96
N LEU A 211 -15.94 -12.41 4.58
CA LEU A 211 -16.59 -11.11 4.77
C LEU A 211 -17.42 -10.65 3.56
N ASP A 212 -17.55 -11.46 2.51
CA ASP A 212 -18.23 -11.06 1.27
C ASP A 212 -19.70 -10.67 1.50
N ARG A 213 -20.38 -11.35 2.42
CA ARG A 213 -21.75 -11.02 2.83
C ARG A 213 -21.88 -9.63 3.44
N TYR A 214 -20.78 -9.06 3.92
CA TYR A 214 -20.68 -7.74 4.53
C TYR A 214 -19.98 -6.72 3.61
N ALA A 215 -19.80 -7.03 2.31
CA ALA A 215 -19.07 -6.17 1.38
C ALA A 215 -19.58 -4.72 1.38
N ALA A 216 -20.90 -4.53 1.29
CA ALA A 216 -21.53 -3.20 1.33
C ALA A 216 -21.29 -2.49 2.67
N LEU A 217 -21.36 -3.21 3.80
CA LEU A 217 -21.10 -2.65 5.13
C LEU A 217 -19.62 -2.26 5.29
N CYS A 218 -18.70 -3.09 4.79
CA CYS A 218 -17.27 -2.79 4.82
C CYS A 218 -16.93 -1.57 3.97
N LEU A 219 -17.54 -1.45 2.78
CA LEU A 219 -17.40 -0.28 1.93
C LEU A 219 -18.00 0.98 2.58
N ALA A 220 -19.20 0.88 3.15
CA ALA A 220 -19.84 1.98 3.86
C ALA A 220 -19.00 2.43 5.07
N ALA A 221 -18.46 1.50 5.85
CA ALA A 221 -17.56 1.80 6.96
C ALA A 221 -16.26 2.47 6.47
N PHE A 222 -15.67 2.01 5.37
CA PHE A 222 -14.50 2.63 4.77
C PHE A 222 -14.77 4.08 4.34
N VAL A 223 -15.88 4.31 3.63
CA VAL A 223 -16.30 5.64 3.18
C VAL A 223 -16.58 6.55 4.38
N ALA A 224 -17.27 6.04 5.41
CA ALA A 224 -17.57 6.78 6.63
C ALA A 224 -16.29 7.16 7.39
N LEU A 225 -15.32 6.26 7.50
CA LEU A 225 -14.02 6.57 8.13
C LEU A 225 -13.22 7.60 7.32
N CYS A 226 -13.24 7.52 5.98
CA CYS A 226 -12.63 8.52 5.13
C CYS A 226 -13.28 9.90 5.31
N ALA A 227 -14.62 9.93 5.36
CA ALA A 227 -15.38 11.16 5.60
C ALA A 227 -15.09 11.72 7.00
N ALA A 228 -15.00 10.87 8.02
CA ALA A 228 -14.65 11.26 9.38
C ALA A 228 -13.24 11.87 9.47
N VAL A 229 -12.25 11.29 8.77
CA VAL A 229 -10.90 11.87 8.69
C VAL A 229 -10.94 13.31 8.19
N VAL A 230 -11.75 13.59 7.17
CA VAL A 230 -11.89 14.95 6.62
C VAL A 230 -12.69 15.85 7.56
N ALA A 231 -13.85 15.39 8.02
CA ALA A 231 -14.77 16.16 8.86
C ALA A 231 -14.11 16.58 10.18
N PHE A 232 -13.34 15.69 10.81
CA PHE A 232 -12.63 15.96 12.06
C PHE A 232 -11.19 16.43 11.84
N ARG A 233 -10.78 16.67 10.59
CA ARG A 233 -9.42 17.11 10.19
C ARG A 233 -8.30 16.28 10.85
N VAL A 234 -8.48 14.96 10.86
CA VAL A 234 -7.57 14.01 11.50
C VAL A 234 -6.25 13.97 10.75
N THR A 235 -5.16 14.40 11.39
CA THR A 235 -3.82 14.38 10.79
C THR A 235 -3.23 12.96 10.75
N ASN A 236 -3.39 12.20 11.84
CA ASN A 236 -2.87 10.84 11.93
C ASN A 236 -3.85 9.84 11.32
N THR A 237 -3.55 9.39 10.11
CA THR A 237 -4.38 8.43 9.35
C THR A 237 -3.91 6.98 9.49
N ASN A 238 -2.99 6.67 10.42
CA ASN A 238 -2.41 5.32 10.54
C ASN A 238 -3.48 4.25 10.79
N TYR A 239 -4.45 4.51 11.67
CA TYR A 239 -5.53 3.56 11.95
C TYR A 239 -6.45 3.31 10.74
N LEU A 240 -6.80 4.37 9.99
CA LEU A 240 -7.53 4.23 8.73
C LEU A 240 -6.75 3.34 7.76
N ARG A 241 -5.45 3.62 7.60
CA ARG A 241 -4.55 2.88 6.72
C ARG A 241 -4.40 1.41 7.13
N MET A 242 -4.37 1.10 8.43
CA MET A 242 -4.32 -0.27 8.95
C MET A 242 -5.63 -1.03 8.73
N ALA A 243 -6.79 -0.36 8.88
CA ALA A 243 -8.09 -0.98 8.68
C ALA A 243 -8.42 -1.19 7.20
N ALA A 244 -7.90 -0.32 6.31
CA ALA A 244 -8.28 -0.29 4.91
C ALA A 244 -8.14 -1.62 4.14
N PRO A 245 -7.07 -2.42 4.28
CA PRO A 245 -6.99 -3.73 3.61
C PRO A 245 -8.16 -4.66 3.96
N LEU A 246 -8.64 -4.62 5.21
CA LEU A 246 -9.75 -5.46 5.67
C LEU A 246 -11.11 -4.94 5.22
N LEU A 247 -11.26 -3.62 5.08
CA LEU A 247 -12.52 -2.99 4.66
C LEU A 247 -12.70 -2.94 3.14
N ILE A 248 -11.61 -2.72 2.39
CA ILE A 248 -11.62 -2.61 0.94
C ILE A 248 -11.67 -4.00 0.28
N TRP A 249 -11.04 -5.01 0.89
CA TRP A 249 -10.98 -6.35 0.29
C TRP A 249 -12.37 -6.98 0.02
N PRO A 250 -13.32 -6.97 0.97
CA PRO A 250 -14.68 -7.47 0.72
C PRO A 250 -15.43 -6.66 -0.33
N ALA A 251 -15.18 -5.34 -0.41
CA ALA A 251 -15.81 -4.46 -1.39
C ALA A 251 -15.39 -4.76 -2.85
N ALA A 252 -14.29 -5.48 -3.05
CA ALA A 252 -13.87 -5.98 -4.36
C ALA A 252 -14.57 -7.29 -4.78
N ALA A 253 -15.46 -7.83 -3.93
CA ALA A 253 -16.31 -8.96 -4.32
C ALA A 253 -17.22 -8.56 -5.49
N PRO A 254 -17.54 -9.50 -6.41
CA PRO A 254 -18.57 -9.27 -7.39
C PRO A 254 -19.87 -8.98 -6.62
N PRO A 255 -20.75 -8.12 -7.14
CA PRO A 255 -22.07 -7.98 -6.56
C PRO A 255 -22.66 -9.38 -6.46
N SER A 256 -23.05 -9.80 -5.25
CA SER A 256 -23.84 -11.02 -5.09
C SER A 256 -24.99 -10.94 -6.08
N PRO A 257 -25.31 -12.01 -6.82
CA PRO A 257 -26.56 -12.01 -7.58
C PRO A 257 -27.63 -11.66 -6.57
N ALA A 258 -28.23 -10.47 -6.73
CA ALA A 258 -29.37 -10.09 -5.92
C ALA A 258 -30.39 -11.23 -6.05
N PRO A 259 -31.22 -11.48 -5.03
CA PRO A 259 -32.39 -12.32 -5.20
C PRO A 259 -33.41 -11.54 -6.05
N VAL A 260 -33.04 -11.19 -7.28
CA VAL A 260 -33.97 -10.76 -8.31
C VAL A 260 -34.59 -12.06 -8.77
N GLY A 261 -35.90 -12.15 -8.53
CA GLY A 261 -36.69 -13.37 -8.46
C GLY A 261 -36.33 -14.42 -9.52
N GLY A 262 -36.26 -15.67 -9.08
CA GLY A 262 -36.28 -16.81 -9.97
C GLY A 262 -37.47 -16.66 -10.90
N TRP A 263 -37.19 -16.38 -12.17
CA TRP A 263 -38.17 -16.47 -13.23
C TRP A 263 -38.62 -17.94 -13.25
N PRO A 264 -39.90 -18.26 -13.01
CA PRO A 264 -40.35 -19.62 -13.20
C PRO A 264 -40.30 -19.89 -14.70
N ALA A 265 -39.42 -20.77 -15.13
CA ALA A 265 -39.57 -21.47 -16.40
C ALA A 265 -40.83 -22.34 -16.29
N ARG A 266 -41.99 -21.74 -16.57
CA ARG A 266 -43.21 -22.41 -17.06
C ARG A 266 -43.23 -22.14 -18.57
N ALA A 267 -43.59 -23.04 -19.47
CA ALA A 267 -44.00 -24.44 -19.44
C ALA A 267 -43.61 -24.96 -20.85
N GLY A 268 -43.32 -26.24 -21.03
CA GLY A 268 -44.37 -27.15 -21.49
C GLY A 268 -44.28 -27.29 -23.00
N LYS A 269 -43.75 -28.44 -23.43
CA LYS A 269 -43.78 -28.91 -24.80
C LYS A 269 -45.22 -28.94 -25.33
N GLU A 270 -45.43 -28.42 -26.53
CA GLU A 270 -46.36 -28.99 -27.51
C GLU A 270 -45.52 -29.47 -28.69
#